data_AF-A0A0C4DFF8-F1
#
_entry.id   AF-A0A0C4DFF8-F1
#
_cell.length_a   1.000
_cell.length_b   1.000
_cell.length_c   1.000
_cell.angle_alpha   90.00
_cell.angle_beta   90.00
_cell.angle_gamma   90.00
#
_symmetry.space_group_name_H-M   'P 1'
#
loop_
_entity.id
_entity.type
_entity.pdbx_description
1 polymer ?
#
loop_
_entity_poly.entity_id
_entity_poly.type
_entity_poly.pdbx_seq_one_letter_code
_entity_poly.pdbx_strand_id
1 'polypeptide(L)'
;MDEIEQESSSTRRLKTKRWMAMVNTRSDGTAKFGTDFNPTEISLYKKMVDRIILSANYRYCISHHDCLRLTSTLKPVMKKSDAEKFLCVLVNRGWLSKSRTGCYSLSIRSKLELKSYIDENYNEEDRPPQCAACREIVMRGFKCPNSECPKAMHVMCIVNQTKQAHVCPSCKSPFNYNTMIGEDAPKGASRATVDEGDAENTSTQITIERNERRRSKRSRLQSTQELDEEDEDDG
;
A
#
# COMPACT_ATOMS: atom_id res chain seq x y z
N MET A 1 16.61 -4.72 9.03
CA MET A 1 17.16 -3.88 10.11
C MET A 1 18.56 -4.35 10.48
N ASP A 2 18.82 -5.65 10.47
CA ASP A 2 20.12 -6.26 10.83
C ASP A 2 21.34 -5.81 10.01
N GLU A 3 21.16 -5.24 8.82
CA GLU A 3 22.28 -4.72 8.00
C GLU A 3 22.64 -3.26 8.30
N ILE A 4 21.88 -2.57 9.17
CA ILE A 4 22.05 -1.12 9.41
C ILE A 4 23.03 -0.86 10.58
N GLU A 5 23.20 -1.79 11.52
CA GLU A 5 24.03 -1.57 12.72
C GLU A 5 25.52 -1.90 12.57
N GLN A 6 25.93 -2.65 11.53
CA GLN A 6 27.33 -3.12 11.42
C GLN A 6 28.28 -2.21 10.61
N GLU A 7 27.79 -1.19 9.89
CA GLU A 7 28.65 -0.34 9.03
C GLU A 7 28.72 1.13 9.48
N SER A 8 28.66 1.39 10.79
CA SER A 8 28.77 2.76 11.35
C SER A 8 30.15 3.43 11.20
N SER A 9 31.13 2.82 10.51
CA SER A 9 32.50 3.35 10.36
C SER A 9 32.97 3.66 8.92
N SER A 10 32.15 3.46 7.88
CA SER A 10 32.60 3.68 6.50
C SER A 10 31.71 4.66 5.74
N THR A 11 32.30 5.77 5.28
CA THR A 11 31.69 6.70 4.31
C THR A 11 31.62 6.07 2.91
N ARG A 12 30.99 4.89 2.78
CA ARG A 12 30.70 4.27 1.49
C ARG A 12 29.21 4.40 1.22
N ARG A 13 28.85 4.99 0.08
CA ARG A 13 27.51 4.80 -0.49
C ARG A 13 27.27 3.30 -0.58
N LEU A 14 26.15 2.82 -0.03
CA LEU A 14 25.79 1.42 -0.16
C LEU A 14 25.71 1.10 -1.65
N LYS A 15 26.47 0.09 -2.09
CA LYS A 15 26.50 -0.30 -3.50
C LYS A 15 25.13 -0.86 -3.88
N THR A 16 24.37 -0.07 -4.61
CA THR A 16 23.10 -0.52 -5.19
C THR A 16 23.38 -1.36 -6.42
N LYS A 17 22.72 -2.52 -6.53
CA LYS A 17 22.72 -3.28 -7.79
C LYS A 17 21.95 -2.47 -8.83
N ARG A 18 22.58 -2.23 -9.99
CA ARG A 18 21.93 -1.57 -11.13
C ARG A 18 21.19 -2.61 -11.95
N TRP A 19 19.97 -2.26 -12.35
CA TRP A 19 19.11 -3.09 -13.18
C TRP A 19 18.77 -2.32 -14.44
N MET A 20 18.80 -2.99 -15.59
CA MET A 20 18.35 -2.45 -16.86
C MET A 20 17.32 -3.42 -17.44
N ALA A 21 16.23 -2.88 -17.97
CA ALA A 21 15.19 -3.65 -18.63
C ALA A 21 14.73 -2.89 -19.87
N MET A 22 14.45 -3.62 -20.95
CA MET A 22 13.78 -3.06 -22.11
C MET A 22 12.29 -3.02 -21.83
N VAL A 23 11.70 -1.85 -21.92
CA VAL A 23 10.27 -1.64 -21.65
C VAL A 23 9.62 -1.18 -22.93
N ASN A 24 8.57 -1.89 -23.37
CA ASN A 24 7.72 -1.38 -24.42
C ASN A 24 6.94 -0.18 -23.87
N THR A 25 7.13 0.98 -24.52
CA THR A 25 6.51 2.27 -24.18
C THR A 25 5.12 2.45 -24.80
N ARG A 26 4.69 1.52 -25.67
CA ARG A 26 3.33 1.51 -26.22
C ARG A 26 2.37 0.90 -25.18
N SER A 27 1.21 1.55 -25.03
CA SER A 27 0.20 1.34 -23.96
C SER A 27 -0.57 0.01 -24.01
N ASP A 28 -0.21 -0.94 -24.87
CA ASP A 28 -0.84 -2.26 -24.89
C ASP A 28 -0.31 -3.15 -23.75
N GLY A 29 -0.66 -2.82 -22.51
CA GLY A 29 -0.30 -3.58 -21.30
C GLY A 29 -0.76 -5.03 -21.34
N THR A 30 -1.83 -5.32 -22.10
CA THR A 30 -2.35 -6.67 -22.35
C THR A 30 -1.46 -7.47 -23.31
N ALA A 31 -0.73 -6.82 -24.23
CA ALA A 31 0.09 -7.49 -25.23
C ALA A 31 1.37 -8.11 -24.63
N LYS A 32 1.88 -7.60 -23.50
CA LYS A 32 3.09 -8.12 -22.83
C LYS A 32 2.87 -9.47 -22.12
N PHE A 33 1.67 -9.71 -21.60
CA PHE A 33 1.29 -10.99 -20.99
C PHE A 33 0.61 -11.93 -21.99
N GLY A 34 0.03 -11.37 -23.06
CA GLY A 34 -0.81 -12.09 -24.01
C GLY A 34 -0.11 -13.16 -24.86
N THR A 35 1.23 -13.20 -24.90
CA THR A 35 1.97 -14.23 -25.64
C THR A 35 2.38 -15.44 -24.79
N ASP A 36 2.41 -15.28 -23.47
CA ASP A 36 3.15 -16.20 -22.58
C ASP A 36 2.29 -16.89 -21.53
N PHE A 37 1.11 -16.35 -21.23
CA PHE A 37 0.28 -16.79 -20.11
C PHE A 37 -1.15 -17.06 -20.53
N ASN A 38 -1.77 -18.02 -19.84
CA ASN A 38 -3.16 -18.38 -20.08
C ASN A 38 -4.09 -17.23 -19.63
N PRO A 39 -5.25 -16.99 -20.26
CA PRO A 39 -6.14 -15.89 -19.86
C PRO A 39 -6.55 -15.91 -18.37
N THR A 40 -6.72 -17.11 -17.80
CA THR A 40 -7.00 -17.29 -16.36
C THR A 40 -5.83 -16.88 -15.47
N GLU A 41 -4.60 -17.18 -15.89
CA GLU A 41 -3.36 -16.78 -15.20
C GLU A 41 -3.18 -15.26 -15.24
N ILE A 42 -3.46 -14.64 -16.39
CA ILE A 42 -3.45 -13.19 -16.55
C ILE A 42 -4.50 -12.55 -15.63
N SER A 43 -5.70 -13.12 -15.55
CA SER A 43 -6.75 -12.63 -14.65
C SER A 43 -6.32 -12.72 -13.17
N LEU A 44 -5.68 -13.82 -12.76
CA LEU A 44 -5.11 -13.95 -11.42
C LEU A 44 -4.05 -12.86 -11.16
N TYR A 45 -3.14 -12.67 -12.09
CA TYR A 45 -2.10 -11.64 -11.97
C TYR A 45 -2.69 -10.24 -11.84
N LYS A 46 -3.68 -9.87 -12.67
CA LYS A 46 -4.37 -8.57 -12.57
C LYS A 46 -4.99 -8.36 -11.19
N LYS A 47 -5.73 -9.36 -10.69
CA LYS A 47 -6.31 -9.30 -9.33
C LYS A 47 -5.24 -9.17 -8.24
N MET A 48 -4.09 -9.82 -8.41
CA MET A 48 -2.98 -9.66 -7.46
C MET A 48 -2.42 -8.24 -7.50
N VAL A 49 -2.22 -7.67 -8.68
CA VAL A 49 -1.76 -6.28 -8.86
C VAL A 49 -2.75 -5.32 -8.19
N ASP A 50 -4.06 -5.50 -8.42
CA ASP A 50 -5.12 -4.71 -7.79
C ASP A 50 -5.01 -4.77 -6.26
N ARG A 51 -4.91 -5.97 -5.69
CA ARG A 51 -4.80 -6.16 -4.23
C ARG A 51 -3.51 -5.61 -3.64
N ILE A 52 -2.43 -5.61 -4.41
CA ILE A 52 -1.15 -5.02 -3.99
C ILE A 52 -1.27 -3.50 -3.98
N ILE A 53 -1.80 -2.88 -5.04
CA ILE A 53 -1.91 -1.43 -5.16
C ILE A 53 -2.91 -0.88 -4.14
N LEU A 54 -4.09 -1.49 -4.04
CA LEU A 54 -5.18 -1.07 -3.13
C LEU A 54 -4.98 -1.56 -1.69
N SER A 55 -3.77 -1.99 -1.33
CA SER A 55 -3.47 -2.45 0.04
C SER A 55 -3.60 -1.31 1.04
N ALA A 56 -4.18 -1.59 2.21
CA ALA A 56 -4.27 -0.62 3.29
C ALA A 56 -2.88 -0.23 3.82
N ASN A 57 -2.76 0.98 4.37
CA ASN A 57 -1.57 1.49 5.04
C ASN A 57 -0.27 1.44 4.19
N TYR A 58 -0.37 1.63 2.88
CA TYR A 58 0.80 1.66 1.98
C TYR A 58 1.65 0.39 2.03
N ARG A 59 1.03 -0.77 2.31
CA ARG A 59 1.74 -2.02 2.55
C ARG A 59 2.30 -2.65 1.27
N TYR A 60 1.68 -2.38 0.12
CA TYR A 60 2.06 -2.79 -1.22
C TYR A 60 2.57 -4.24 -1.34
N CYS A 61 1.98 -5.15 -0.57
CA CYS A 61 2.30 -6.56 -0.56
C CYS A 61 1.08 -7.40 -0.21
N ILE A 62 1.07 -8.63 -0.68
CA ILE A 62 -0.01 -9.61 -0.46
C ILE A 62 0.57 -10.90 0.13
N SER A 63 -0.11 -11.50 1.10
CA SER A 63 0.35 -12.77 1.69
C SER A 63 0.08 -13.95 0.76
N HIS A 64 0.84 -15.03 0.91
CA HIS A 64 0.63 -16.25 0.12
C HIS A 64 -0.79 -16.81 0.22
N HIS A 65 -1.36 -16.87 1.42
CA HIS A 65 -2.73 -17.36 1.61
C HIS A 65 -3.78 -16.45 0.97
N ASP A 66 -3.56 -15.13 0.98
CA ASP A 66 -4.46 -14.19 0.33
C ASP A 66 -4.43 -14.37 -1.20
N CYS A 67 -3.25 -14.61 -1.79
CA CYS A 67 -3.13 -14.96 -3.22
C CYS A 67 -3.95 -16.20 -3.57
N LEU A 68 -3.87 -17.25 -2.75
CA LEU A 68 -4.64 -18.49 -2.98
C LEU A 68 -6.14 -18.29 -2.78
N ARG A 69 -6.56 -17.36 -1.92
CA ARG A 69 -7.98 -17.02 -1.77
C ARG A 69 -8.54 -16.28 -3.00
N LEU A 70 -7.71 -15.55 -3.73
CA LEU A 70 -8.13 -14.88 -4.97
C LEU A 70 -8.50 -15.88 -6.07
N THR A 71 -7.96 -17.10 -6.05
CA THR A 71 -8.25 -18.10 -7.11
C THR A 71 -9.72 -18.51 -7.14
N SER A 72 -10.37 -18.55 -5.97
CA SER A 72 -11.80 -18.84 -5.83
C SER A 72 -12.68 -17.75 -6.46
N THR A 73 -12.17 -16.53 -6.61
CA THR A 73 -12.93 -15.42 -7.22
C THR A 73 -12.80 -15.39 -8.75
N LEU A 74 -11.93 -16.21 -9.34
CA LEU A 74 -11.69 -16.26 -10.78
C LEU A 74 -12.83 -17.00 -11.51
N LYS A 75 -13.08 -16.57 -12.75
CA LYS A 75 -13.99 -17.23 -13.68
C LYS A 75 -13.22 -17.46 -14.99
N PRO A 76 -12.85 -18.69 -15.37
CA PRO A 76 -13.03 -19.96 -14.65
C PRO A 76 -12.18 -20.07 -13.38
N VAL A 77 -12.61 -20.92 -12.44
CA VAL A 77 -11.89 -21.16 -11.18
C VAL A 77 -10.58 -21.89 -11.46
N MET A 78 -9.48 -21.40 -10.89
CA MET A 78 -8.16 -22.03 -10.95
C MET A 78 -7.91 -22.87 -9.69
N LYS A 79 -7.35 -24.06 -9.85
CA LYS A 79 -6.95 -24.91 -8.71
C LYS A 79 -5.83 -24.24 -7.91
N LYS A 80 -5.86 -24.38 -6.58
CA LYS A 80 -4.84 -23.80 -5.69
C LYS A 80 -3.42 -24.30 -6.03
N SER A 81 -3.27 -25.59 -6.35
CA SER A 81 -1.99 -26.18 -6.77
C SER A 81 -1.42 -25.55 -8.03
N ASP A 82 -2.28 -25.17 -8.97
CA ASP A 82 -1.86 -24.57 -10.24
C ASP A 82 -1.50 -23.10 -10.03
N ALA A 83 -2.24 -22.41 -9.16
CA ALA A 83 -1.90 -21.06 -8.73
C ALA A 83 -0.55 -21.01 -7.99
N GLU A 84 -0.22 -21.99 -7.14
CA GLU A 84 1.09 -22.07 -6.48
C GLU A 84 2.24 -22.20 -7.49
N LYS A 85 2.09 -23.08 -8.49
CA LYS A 85 3.06 -23.21 -9.58
C LYS A 85 3.19 -21.91 -10.36
N PHE A 86 2.08 -21.26 -10.65
CA PHE A 86 2.06 -19.99 -11.37
C PHE A 86 2.74 -18.87 -10.57
N LEU A 87 2.55 -18.80 -9.25
CA LEU A 87 3.26 -17.87 -8.37
C LEU A 87 4.79 -18.08 -8.44
N CYS A 88 5.26 -19.34 -8.46
CA CYS A 88 6.68 -19.64 -8.66
C CYS A 88 7.18 -19.14 -10.02
N VAL A 89 6.40 -19.33 -11.09
CA VAL A 89 6.73 -18.83 -12.43
C VAL A 89 6.81 -17.30 -12.44
N LEU A 90 5.86 -16.60 -11.80
CA LEU A 90 5.87 -15.14 -11.69
C LEU A 90 7.09 -14.62 -10.96
N VAL A 91 7.54 -15.29 -9.89
CA VAL A 91 8.76 -14.90 -9.18
C VAL A 91 10.00 -15.16 -10.04
N ASN A 92 10.09 -16.35 -10.66
CA ASN A 92 11.25 -16.74 -11.48
C ASN A 92 11.41 -15.87 -12.73
N ARG A 93 10.31 -15.49 -13.37
CA ARG A 93 10.29 -14.56 -14.51
C ARG A 93 10.46 -13.09 -14.09
N GLY A 94 10.56 -12.84 -12.80
CA GLY A 94 10.78 -11.52 -12.23
C GLY A 94 9.57 -10.61 -12.35
N TRP A 95 8.34 -11.11 -12.35
CA TRP A 95 7.12 -10.29 -12.24
C TRP A 95 6.76 -9.99 -10.77
N LEU A 96 7.06 -10.92 -9.86
CA LEU A 96 6.85 -10.72 -8.43
C LEU A 96 8.16 -10.91 -7.68
N SER A 97 8.27 -10.24 -6.54
CA SER A 97 9.32 -10.47 -5.56
C SER A 97 8.68 -11.10 -4.32
N LYS A 98 9.18 -12.26 -3.91
CA LYS A 98 8.78 -12.93 -2.68
C LYS A 98 9.70 -12.51 -1.53
N SER A 99 9.12 -12.07 -0.43
CA SER A 99 9.85 -11.78 0.81
C SER A 99 10.08 -13.04 1.64
N ARG A 100 11.00 -12.95 2.62
CA ARG A 100 11.28 -14.03 3.59
C ARG A 100 10.05 -14.42 4.40
N THR A 101 9.14 -13.48 4.65
CA THR A 101 7.88 -13.70 5.37
C THR A 101 6.77 -14.35 4.53
N GLY A 102 7.04 -14.63 3.24
CA GLY A 102 6.05 -15.22 2.34
C GLY A 102 5.07 -14.22 1.71
N CYS A 103 5.32 -12.91 1.86
CA CYS A 103 4.58 -11.86 1.14
C CYS A 103 5.12 -11.66 -0.28
N TYR A 104 4.24 -11.39 -1.23
CA TYR A 104 4.57 -11.03 -2.60
C TYR A 104 4.39 -9.53 -2.82
N SER A 105 5.32 -8.93 -3.55
CA SER A 105 5.27 -7.52 -3.98
C SER A 105 5.67 -7.41 -5.46
N LEU A 106 5.39 -6.28 -6.09
CA LEU A 106 5.84 -6.05 -7.47
C LEU A 106 7.37 -5.99 -7.53
N SER A 107 7.95 -6.73 -8.47
CA SER A 107 9.38 -6.71 -8.77
C SER A 107 9.79 -5.39 -9.45
N ILE A 108 11.10 -5.20 -9.67
CA ILE A 108 11.62 -4.04 -10.44
C ILE A 108 11.08 -4.04 -11.88
N ARG A 109 11.11 -5.21 -12.54
CA ARG A 109 10.60 -5.37 -13.91
C ARG A 109 9.13 -4.97 -14.01
N SER A 110 8.28 -5.46 -13.11
CA SER A 110 6.85 -5.12 -13.10
C SER A 110 6.60 -3.64 -12.88
N LYS A 111 7.35 -3.00 -11.99
CA LYS A 111 7.20 -1.56 -11.75
C LYS A 111 7.48 -0.73 -13.01
N LEU A 112 8.48 -1.14 -13.79
CA LEU A 112 8.85 -0.47 -15.03
C LEU A 112 7.83 -0.76 -16.13
N GLU A 113 7.40 -2.01 -16.27
CA GLU A 113 6.51 -2.43 -17.36
C GLU A 113 5.05 -2.02 -17.17
N LEU A 114 4.58 -1.94 -15.92
CA LEU A 114 3.20 -1.62 -15.56
C LEU A 114 2.98 -0.14 -15.23
N LYS A 115 4.00 0.72 -15.34
CA LYS A 115 3.88 2.13 -14.99
C LYS A 115 2.69 2.81 -15.68
N SER A 116 2.63 2.71 -17.02
CA SER A 116 1.51 3.24 -17.82
C SER A 116 0.18 2.60 -17.46
N TYR A 117 0.15 1.28 -17.27
CA TYR A 117 -1.07 0.57 -16.85
C TYR A 117 -1.60 1.10 -15.51
N ILE A 118 -0.71 1.36 -14.54
CA ILE A 118 -1.11 1.88 -13.23
C ILE A 118 -1.66 3.31 -13.35
N ASP A 119 -1.06 4.13 -14.22
CA ASP A 119 -1.51 5.50 -14.45
C ASP A 119 -2.85 5.57 -15.19
N GLU A 120 -3.17 4.59 -16.04
CA GLU A 120 -4.43 4.51 -16.80
C GLU A 120 -5.57 3.87 -15.98
N ASN A 121 -5.27 2.89 -15.12
CA ASN A 121 -6.28 2.06 -14.48
C ASN A 121 -6.64 2.44 -13.03
N TYR A 122 -5.85 3.28 -12.35
CA TYR A 122 -6.10 3.67 -10.95
C TYR A 122 -6.19 5.18 -10.78
N ASN A 123 -6.95 5.63 -9.78
CA ASN A 123 -7.06 7.04 -9.40
C ASN A 123 -5.75 7.53 -8.77
N GLU A 124 -5.47 8.83 -8.86
CA GLU A 124 -4.22 9.43 -8.33
C GLU A 124 -4.00 9.16 -6.84
N GLU A 125 -5.06 9.05 -6.06
CA GLU A 125 -5.03 8.77 -4.61
C GLU A 125 -4.62 7.33 -4.26
N ASP A 126 -4.95 6.37 -5.13
CA ASP A 126 -4.68 4.94 -4.92
C ASP A 126 -3.33 4.52 -5.52
N ARG A 127 -2.76 5.34 -6.40
CA ARG A 127 -1.49 5.04 -7.06
C ARG A 127 -0.34 4.99 -6.05
N PRO A 128 0.65 4.10 -6.25
CA PRO A 128 1.86 4.11 -5.46
C PRO A 128 2.59 5.45 -5.57
N PRO A 129 3.04 6.04 -4.45
CA PRO A 129 3.72 7.32 -4.48
C PRO A 129 5.06 7.22 -5.21
N GLN A 130 5.44 8.29 -5.88
CA GLN A 130 6.72 8.37 -6.58
C GLN A 130 7.85 8.82 -5.66
N CYS A 131 9.04 8.28 -5.89
CA CYS A 131 10.23 8.68 -5.15
C CYS A 131 10.64 10.11 -5.51
N ALA A 132 10.82 10.98 -4.52
CA ALA A 132 11.26 12.36 -4.76
C ALA A 132 12.70 12.45 -5.33
N ALA A 133 13.54 11.43 -5.17
CA ALA A 133 14.90 11.41 -5.69
C ALA A 133 15.02 10.76 -7.08
N CYS A 134 14.51 9.54 -7.27
CA CYS A 134 14.67 8.79 -8.53
C CYS A 134 13.43 8.85 -9.44
N ARG A 135 12.32 9.43 -8.99
CA ARG A 135 11.05 9.58 -9.73
C ARG A 135 10.35 8.27 -10.12
N GLU A 136 10.79 7.15 -9.56
CA GLU A 136 10.14 5.83 -9.74
C GLU A 136 9.20 5.47 -8.60
N ILE A 137 8.24 4.58 -8.88
CA ILE A 137 7.21 4.18 -7.90
C ILE A 137 7.81 3.47 -6.67
N VAL A 138 7.30 3.81 -5.49
CA VAL A 138 7.78 3.33 -4.20
C VAL A 138 6.85 2.25 -3.65
N MET A 139 7.29 0.99 -3.73
CA MET A 139 6.61 -0.15 -3.09
C MET A 139 7.24 -0.53 -1.73
N ARG A 140 8.43 0.01 -1.44
CA ARG A 140 9.12 -0.15 -0.14
C ARG A 140 9.95 1.09 0.15
N GLY A 141 9.73 1.72 1.30
CA GLY A 141 10.33 3.02 1.62
C GLY A 141 9.62 3.75 2.74
N PHE A 142 9.66 5.08 2.69
CA PHE A 142 9.02 5.96 3.66
C PHE A 142 8.20 7.03 2.95
N LYS A 143 6.99 7.29 3.45
CA LYS A 143 6.16 8.40 2.96
C LYS A 143 6.70 9.72 3.51
N CYS A 144 6.60 10.80 2.74
CA CYS A 144 6.89 12.12 3.26
C CYS A 144 6.01 12.42 4.48
N PRO A 145 6.55 12.96 5.59
CA PRO A 145 5.75 13.29 6.76
C PRO A 145 4.87 14.53 6.58
N ASN A 146 5.17 15.38 5.59
CA ASN A 146 4.26 16.46 5.23
C ASN A 146 3.03 15.87 4.51
N SER A 147 1.85 16.06 5.09
CA SER A 147 0.56 15.58 4.56
C SER A 147 0.23 16.15 3.19
N GLU A 148 0.69 17.37 2.88
CA GLU A 148 0.47 18.03 1.59
C GLU A 148 1.43 17.52 0.50
N CYS A 149 2.45 16.73 0.88
CA CYS A 149 3.43 16.19 -0.07
C CYS A 149 3.08 14.73 -0.43
N PRO A 150 2.62 14.44 -1.65
CA PRO A 150 2.28 13.08 -2.07
C PRO A 150 3.50 12.20 -2.38
N LYS A 151 4.72 12.74 -2.23
CA LYS A 151 5.95 12.03 -2.57
C LYS A 151 6.37 11.07 -1.46
N ALA A 152 7.12 10.05 -1.86
CA ALA A 152 7.77 9.11 -0.96
C ALA A 152 9.26 9.02 -1.29
N MET A 153 9.98 8.19 -0.55
CA MET A 153 11.38 7.90 -0.83
C MET A 153 11.66 6.40 -0.61
N HIS A 154 12.38 5.76 -1.54
CA HIS A 154 12.86 4.39 -1.32
C HIS A 154 13.89 4.39 -0.18
N VAL A 155 13.95 3.29 0.60
CA VAL A 155 14.93 3.10 1.68
C VAL A 155 16.35 3.45 1.20
N MET A 156 16.73 2.90 0.06
CA MET A 156 18.07 3.09 -0.51
C MET A 156 18.32 4.50 -1.06
N CYS A 157 17.27 5.20 -1.50
CA CYS A 157 17.38 6.60 -1.94
C CYS A 157 17.61 7.53 -0.75
N ILE A 158 17.00 7.27 0.41
CA ILE A 158 17.24 8.04 1.63
C ILE A 158 18.65 7.79 2.16
N VAL A 159 19.08 6.51 2.23
CA VAL A 159 20.41 6.18 2.77
C VAL A 159 21.55 6.73 1.92
N ASN A 160 21.37 6.76 0.59
CA ASN A 160 22.36 7.34 -0.33
C ASN A 160 22.25 8.86 -0.51
N GLN A 161 21.23 9.49 0.08
CA GLN A 161 21.14 10.95 0.14
C GLN A 161 22.30 11.43 1.03
N THR A 162 23.07 12.41 0.55
CA THR A 162 24.25 12.94 1.26
C THR A 162 23.90 13.29 2.71
N LYS A 163 24.79 12.89 3.64
CA LYS A 163 24.66 12.79 5.11
C LYS A 163 23.97 13.95 5.87
N GLN A 164 23.62 15.07 5.25
CA GLN A 164 23.14 16.27 5.92
C GLN A 164 21.66 16.57 5.78
N ALA A 165 20.88 15.78 5.03
CA ALA A 165 19.46 16.03 5.03
C ALA A 165 18.65 14.78 4.70
N HIS A 166 18.22 14.07 5.75
CA HIS A 166 17.03 13.21 5.71
C HIS A 166 15.79 14.09 5.49
N VAL A 167 15.76 14.82 4.38
CA VAL A 167 14.71 15.75 4.01
C VAL A 167 14.17 15.36 2.66
N CYS A 168 12.89 15.61 2.47
CA CYS A 168 12.24 15.42 1.18
C CYS A 168 12.82 16.38 0.14
N PRO A 169 13.38 15.90 -0.98
CA PRO A 169 13.84 16.77 -2.07
C PRO A 169 12.74 17.65 -2.67
N SER A 170 11.47 17.26 -2.51
CA SER A 170 10.32 17.97 -3.10
C SER A 170 9.81 19.11 -2.23
N CYS A 171 9.61 18.88 -0.92
CA CYS A 171 9.02 19.87 0.00
C CYS A 171 9.96 20.32 1.11
N LYS A 172 11.20 19.81 1.14
CA LYS A 172 12.26 20.12 2.12
C LYS A 172 11.94 19.77 3.58
N SER A 173 10.82 19.11 3.85
CA SER A 173 10.46 18.65 5.20
C SER A 173 11.38 17.51 5.67
N PRO A 174 11.79 17.49 6.95
CA PRO A 174 12.60 16.41 7.51
C PRO A 174 11.79 15.12 7.65
N PHE A 175 12.36 13.98 7.27
CA PHE A 175 11.79 12.64 7.45
C PHE A 175 11.87 12.22 8.92
N ASN A 176 10.75 11.79 9.48
CA ASN A 176 10.65 11.24 10.84
C ASN A 176 10.55 9.71 10.86
N TYR A 177 10.57 9.04 9.69
CA TYR A 177 10.50 7.58 9.53
C TYR A 177 9.27 6.87 10.11
N ASN A 178 8.25 7.61 10.55
CA ASN A 178 7.06 7.04 11.19
C ASN A 178 6.18 6.27 10.20
N THR A 179 6.03 6.80 8.98
CA THR A 179 5.14 6.21 7.96
C THR A 179 5.95 5.36 6.98
N MET A 180 6.06 4.07 7.29
CA MET A 180 6.70 3.08 6.43
C MET A 180 5.79 2.67 5.27
N ILE A 181 6.42 2.38 4.14
CA ILE A 181 5.80 1.85 2.92
C ILE A 181 6.38 0.47 2.67
N GLY A 182 5.52 -0.49 2.31
CA GLY A 182 5.90 -1.87 2.01
C GLY A 182 5.55 -2.83 3.14
N GLU A 183 6.17 -4.01 3.11
CA GLU A 183 5.94 -5.08 4.08
C GLU A 183 6.17 -4.65 5.54
N ASP A 184 7.07 -3.69 5.76
CA ASP A 184 7.46 -3.17 7.07
C ASP A 184 6.37 -2.22 7.66
N ALA A 185 5.39 -1.79 6.86
CA ALA A 185 4.27 -0.96 7.33
C ALA A 185 3.41 -1.70 8.40
N PRO A 186 2.62 -1.01 9.23
CA PRO A 186 1.69 -1.70 10.11
C PRO A 186 0.57 -2.41 9.31
N LYS A 187 0.19 -3.62 9.70
CA LYS A 187 -0.97 -4.32 9.12
C LYS A 187 -2.24 -3.54 9.47
N GLY A 188 -2.79 -2.82 8.51
CA GLY A 188 -4.11 -2.18 8.66
C GLY A 188 -5.23 -3.20 8.55
N ALA A 189 -6.40 -2.87 9.13
CA ALA A 189 -7.64 -3.50 8.72
C ALA A 189 -7.80 -3.30 7.20
N SER A 190 -8.02 -4.38 6.46
CA SER A 190 -8.15 -4.29 5.00
C SER A 190 -9.30 -3.36 4.63
N ARG A 191 -9.07 -2.40 3.71
CA ARG A 191 -10.13 -1.69 2.95
C ARG A 191 -10.80 -2.64 1.94
N ALA A 192 -11.15 -3.85 2.39
CA ALA A 192 -12.02 -4.72 1.61
C ALA A 192 -13.42 -4.10 1.72
N THR A 193 -13.88 -3.56 0.59
CA THR A 193 -15.28 -3.30 0.23
C THR A 193 -16.29 -3.64 1.33
N VAL A 194 -16.89 -2.60 1.90
CA VAL A 194 -18.16 -2.72 2.63
C VAL A 194 -19.17 -3.37 1.69
N ASP A 195 -19.45 -4.64 1.93
CA ASP A 195 -20.63 -5.33 1.42
C ASP A 195 -21.73 -5.03 2.44
N GLU A 196 -22.69 -4.18 2.06
CA GLU A 196 -23.92 -4.02 2.81
C GLU A 196 -24.74 -5.30 2.65
N GLY A 197 -24.93 -6.02 3.75
CA GLY A 197 -25.66 -7.28 3.78
C GLY A 197 -26.00 -7.70 5.21
N ASP A 198 -27.15 -7.21 5.66
CA ASP A 198 -28.09 -7.73 6.66
C ASP A 198 -27.61 -8.38 7.97
N ALA A 199 -28.13 -7.80 9.05
CA ALA A 199 -28.12 -8.33 10.40
C ALA A 199 -28.97 -9.61 10.50
N GLU A 200 -28.42 -10.67 11.13
CA GLU A 200 -29.21 -11.51 12.03
C GLU A 200 -28.35 -12.30 13.02
N ASN A 201 -28.47 -11.86 14.29
CA ASN A 201 -28.52 -12.61 15.54
C ASN A 201 -28.04 -14.08 15.57
N THR A 202 -26.99 -14.37 16.36
CA THR A 202 -26.97 -15.58 17.22
C THR A 202 -26.12 -15.34 18.46
N SER A 203 -26.80 -15.47 19.59
CA SER A 203 -26.34 -15.41 20.97
C SER A 203 -25.29 -16.49 21.30
N THR A 204 -24.23 -16.16 22.03
CA THR A 204 -23.69 -17.08 23.03
C THR A 204 -22.98 -16.32 24.14
N GLN A 205 -23.51 -16.51 25.34
CA GLN A 205 -23.05 -15.99 26.62
C GLN A 205 -21.70 -16.60 27.00
N ILE A 206 -20.75 -15.78 27.46
CA ILE A 206 -19.81 -16.18 28.52
C ILE A 206 -19.66 -14.99 29.47
N THR A 207 -20.08 -15.23 30.71
CA THR A 207 -19.97 -14.40 31.90
C THR A 207 -18.51 -14.23 32.34
N ILE A 208 -18.16 -13.07 32.93
CA ILE A 208 -17.41 -12.94 34.21
C ILE A 208 -17.34 -11.45 34.61
N GLU A 209 -17.89 -11.22 35.79
CA GLU A 209 -17.85 -10.12 36.78
C GLU A 209 -17.02 -8.85 36.50
N ARG A 210 -17.62 -7.66 36.49
CA ARG A 210 -18.15 -6.83 37.62
C ARG A 210 -17.04 -6.07 38.37
N ASN A 211 -16.85 -4.81 38.00
CA ASN A 211 -16.33 -3.81 38.94
C ASN A 211 -17.04 -2.46 38.75
N GLU A 212 -18.03 -2.24 39.61
CA GLU A 212 -18.81 -1.01 39.70
C GLU A 212 -18.01 0.05 40.47
N ARG A 213 -17.70 1.19 39.82
CA ARG A 213 -17.49 2.46 40.55
C ARG A 213 -18.44 3.53 40.01
N ARG A 214 -19.45 3.76 40.84
CA ARG A 214 -20.51 4.76 40.75
C ARG A 214 -19.97 6.19 40.65
N ARG A 215 -20.56 7.01 39.77
CA ARG A 215 -20.96 8.39 40.11
C ARG A 215 -22.18 8.78 39.27
N SER A 216 -23.24 9.21 39.95
CA SER A 216 -24.57 9.43 39.38
C SER A 216 -24.97 10.91 39.46
N LYS A 217 -25.79 11.33 38.49
CA LYS A 217 -26.76 12.45 38.49
C LYS A 217 -26.11 13.85 38.48
N ARG A 218 -26.61 14.86 37.76
CA ARG A 218 -28.02 15.25 37.59
C ARG A 218 -28.20 16.23 36.42
N SER A 219 -29.40 16.23 35.85
CA SER A 219 -29.96 17.13 34.83
C SER A 219 -30.00 18.62 35.21
N ARG A 220 -30.06 19.52 34.20
CA ARG A 220 -31.05 20.61 34.18
C ARG A 220 -31.39 21.06 32.75
N LEU A 221 -32.69 21.17 32.52
CA LEU A 221 -33.39 21.64 31.33
C LEU A 221 -33.36 23.17 31.19
N GLN A 222 -33.59 23.61 29.94
CA GLN A 222 -34.39 24.78 29.51
C GLN A 222 -33.83 26.19 29.86
N SER A 223 -34.00 27.23 29.06
CA SER A 223 -34.90 27.47 27.93
C SER A 223 -34.45 28.74 27.20
N THR A 224 -34.66 28.78 25.88
CA THR A 224 -35.25 29.89 25.10
C THR A 224 -34.76 31.32 25.30
N GLN A 225 -34.34 31.99 24.23
CA GLN A 225 -35.23 32.87 23.44
C GLN A 225 -34.48 33.43 22.22
N GLU A 226 -35.11 33.26 21.07
CA GLU A 226 -34.93 34.07 19.85
C GLU A 226 -35.16 35.55 20.17
N LEU A 227 -34.49 36.44 19.45
CA LEU A 227 -35.10 37.65 18.89
C LEU A 227 -34.25 38.12 17.70
N ASP A 228 -34.97 38.35 16.61
CA ASP A 228 -34.55 38.83 15.29
C ASP A 228 -34.20 40.32 15.27
N GLU A 229 -33.89 40.79 14.05
CA GLU A 229 -33.90 42.17 13.54
C GLU A 229 -32.62 42.99 13.79
N GLU A 230 -32.07 43.78 12.85
CA GLU A 230 -32.35 44.09 11.45
C GLU A 230 -31.09 44.85 10.93
N ASP A 231 -31.04 45.05 9.62
CA ASP A 231 -30.04 45.79 8.83
C ASP A 231 -29.72 47.22 9.34
N GLU A 232 -28.49 47.71 9.09
CA GLU A 232 -28.23 49.05 8.53
C GLU A 232 -26.73 49.28 8.21
N ASP A 233 -26.48 49.41 6.90
CA ASP A 233 -25.69 50.37 6.12
C ASP A 233 -24.42 51.11 6.62
N ASP A 234 -23.57 51.36 5.62
CA ASP A 234 -22.61 52.46 5.37
C ASP A 234 -21.18 52.45 5.97
N GLY A 235 -20.21 52.70 5.07
CA GLY A 235 -18.78 52.87 5.32
C GLY A 235 -17.86 52.47 4.17
#